data_AF-A0A821W6Z2-F1
#
_entry.id   AF-A0A821W6Z2-F1
#
_cell.length_a   1.000
_cell.length_b   1.000
_cell.length_c   1.000
_cell.angle_alpha   90.00
_cell.angle_beta   90.00
_cell.angle_gamma   90.00
#
_symmetry.space_group_name_H-M   'P 1'
#
loop_
_entity.id
_entity.type
_entity.pdbx_description
1 polymer ?
#
loop_
_entity_poly.entity_id
_entity_poly.type
_entity_poly.pdbx_seq_one_letter_code
_entity_poly.pdbx_strand_id
1 'polypeptide(L)'
;VPAIKHLHELLLHDATNTVKFFKADLISLVVNKHDVISVLIQSLSTYQLDVWNKTHGHVTIETSVDDRFTYEESIKIHLDLLSLLLKKGCFYLVLKRSEELWDLLITNEKASFLNRELGFTWFITCVEDVNRDSQIALFEKRISKLDLINLSPKGSNYRLN
;
A
#
# COMPACT_ATOMS: atom_id res chain seq x y z
N VAL A 1 -12.81 5.38 -0.71
CA VAL A 1 -12.00 5.56 -1.94
C VAL A 1 -12.11 6.96 -2.56
N PRO A 2 -13.30 7.56 -2.79
CA PRO A 2 -13.40 8.86 -3.47
C PRO A 2 -12.63 10.01 -2.80
N ALA A 3 -12.70 10.15 -1.47
CA ALA A 3 -11.96 11.17 -0.72
C ALA A 3 -10.43 11.00 -0.84
N ILE A 4 -9.96 9.74 -0.91
CA ILE A 4 -8.53 9.41 -1.04
C ILE A 4 -8.02 9.75 -2.42
N LYS A 5 -8.80 9.42 -3.46
CA LYS A 5 -8.51 9.83 -4.84
C LYS A 5 -8.48 11.35 -4.97
N HIS A 6 -9.46 12.04 -4.39
CA HIS A 6 -9.51 13.50 -4.42
C HIS A 6 -8.32 14.14 -3.71
N LEU A 7 -7.93 13.61 -2.54
CA LEU A 7 -6.73 14.05 -1.84
C LEU A 7 -5.46 13.82 -2.67
N HIS A 8 -5.34 12.65 -3.31
CA HIS A 8 -4.23 12.34 -4.21
C HIS A 8 -4.16 13.32 -5.39
N GLU A 9 -5.29 13.59 -6.05
CA GLU A 9 -5.38 14.54 -7.16
C GLU A 9 -5.07 15.98 -6.74
N LEU A 10 -5.56 16.43 -5.58
CA LEU A 10 -5.22 17.75 -5.04
C LEU A 10 -3.71 17.87 -4.78
N LEU A 11 -3.11 16.88 -4.13
CA LEU A 11 -1.67 16.88 -3.84
C LEU A 11 -0.82 16.79 -5.12
N LEU A 12 -1.32 16.16 -6.18
CA LEU A 12 -0.70 16.15 -7.50
C LEU A 12 -0.85 17.49 -8.24
N HIS A 13 -2.05 18.07 -8.26
CA HIS A 13 -2.33 19.33 -8.97
C HIS A 13 -1.64 20.52 -8.30
N ASP A 14 -1.61 20.58 -6.97
CA ASP A 14 -0.85 21.62 -6.28
C ASP A 14 0.64 21.54 -6.61
N ALA A 15 1.18 20.36 -6.99
CA ALA A 15 2.59 20.17 -7.33
C ALA A 15 3.08 21.12 -8.43
N THR A 16 2.22 21.50 -9.37
CA THR A 16 2.58 22.33 -10.53
C THR A 16 2.55 23.84 -10.26
N ASN A 17 1.87 24.33 -9.21
CA ASN A 17 1.52 25.76 -9.09
C ASN A 17 1.97 26.51 -7.82
N THR A 18 2.80 25.93 -6.94
CA THR A 18 3.21 26.61 -5.67
C THR A 18 4.67 26.36 -5.26
N VAL A 19 5.27 27.36 -4.60
CA VAL A 19 6.65 27.39 -4.10
C VAL A 19 6.98 26.12 -3.30
N LYS A 20 8.00 25.37 -3.72
CA LYS A 20 8.37 24.03 -3.19
C LYS A 20 8.56 23.99 -1.67
N PHE A 21 9.01 25.07 -1.05
CA PHE A 21 9.35 25.13 0.39
C PHE A 21 8.12 24.96 1.30
N PHE A 22 7.00 25.62 1.00
CA PHE A 22 5.78 25.52 1.81
C PHE A 22 5.08 24.16 1.72
N LYS A 23 5.31 23.40 0.64
CA LYS A 23 4.66 22.11 0.40
C LYS A 23 5.20 20.98 1.27
N ALA A 24 6.53 20.91 1.39
CA ALA A 24 7.17 19.92 2.25
C ALA A 24 6.72 20.13 3.70
N ASP A 25 6.64 21.39 4.15
CA ASP A 25 6.16 21.73 5.49
C ASP A 25 4.68 21.40 5.70
N LEU A 26 3.81 21.61 4.71
CA LEU A 26 2.38 21.30 4.83
C LEU A 26 2.11 19.79 4.82
N ILE A 27 2.74 19.05 3.91
CA ILE A 27 2.67 17.58 3.91
C ILE A 27 3.29 17.04 5.20
N SER A 28 4.38 17.64 5.66
CA SER A 28 5.01 17.27 6.92
C SER A 28 4.10 17.49 8.12
N LEU A 29 3.43 18.64 8.17
CA LEU A 29 2.45 18.98 9.18
C LEU A 29 1.28 18.00 9.18
N VAL A 30 0.75 17.68 8.00
CA VAL A 30 -0.41 16.79 7.83
C VAL A 30 -0.05 15.36 8.24
N VAL A 31 1.07 14.82 7.76
CA VAL A 31 1.51 13.46 8.09
C VAL A 31 1.86 13.32 9.57
N ASN A 32 2.63 14.27 10.15
CA ASN A 32 3.09 14.17 11.54
C ASN A 32 2.02 14.47 12.58
N LYS A 33 1.16 15.48 12.36
CA LYS A 33 0.14 15.85 13.35
C LYS A 33 -1.09 14.95 13.33
N HIS A 34 -1.39 14.32 12.20
CA HIS A 34 -2.63 13.56 12.02
C HIS A 34 -2.43 12.07 11.73
N ASP A 35 -1.20 11.57 11.80
CA ASP A 35 -0.87 10.15 11.60
C ASP A 35 -1.52 9.58 10.33
N VAL A 36 -1.48 10.36 9.25
CA VAL A 36 -2.24 10.11 8.02
C VAL A 36 -1.88 8.77 7.38
N ILE A 37 -0.62 8.33 7.53
CA ILE A 37 -0.17 7.01 7.07
C ILE A 37 -0.98 5.90 7.75
N SER A 38 -1.18 5.98 9.07
CA SER A 38 -2.04 5.05 9.82
C SER A 38 -3.45 5.01 9.28
N VAL A 39 -4.03 6.19 9.08
CA VAL A 39 -5.41 6.34 8.60
C VAL A 39 -5.56 5.74 7.20
N LEU A 40 -4.56 5.90 6.32
CA LEU A 40 -4.56 5.31 4.99
C LEU A 40 -4.47 3.78 5.02
N ILE A 41 -3.57 3.22 5.84
CA ILE A 41 -3.46 1.77 6.02
C ILE A 41 -4.77 1.21 6.59
N GLN A 42 -5.35 1.87 7.60
CA GLN A 42 -6.60 1.45 8.20
C GLN A 42 -7.78 1.54 7.23
N SER A 43 -7.85 2.62 6.43
CA SER A 43 -8.86 2.77 5.38
C SER A 43 -8.78 1.64 4.35
N LEU A 44 -7.56 1.29 3.91
CA LEU A 44 -7.35 0.18 3.00
C LEU A 44 -7.80 -1.15 3.63
N SER A 45 -7.44 -1.39 4.88
CA SER A 45 -7.85 -2.58 5.63
C SER A 45 -9.36 -2.72 5.75
N THR A 46 -10.06 -1.66 6.13
CA THR A 46 -11.52 -1.63 6.19
C THR A 46 -12.13 -1.90 4.82
N TYR A 47 -11.62 -1.26 3.76
CA TYR A 47 -12.10 -1.50 2.40
C TYR A 47 -11.94 -2.97 1.99
N GLN A 48 -10.77 -3.57 2.21
CA GLN A 48 -10.53 -4.98 1.88
C GLN A 48 -11.47 -5.93 2.64
N LEU A 49 -11.72 -5.65 3.92
CA LEU A 49 -12.65 -6.42 4.73
C LEU A 49 -14.10 -6.30 4.22
N ASP A 50 -14.53 -5.10 3.83
CA ASP A 50 -15.87 -4.88 3.27
C ASP A 50 -16.05 -5.63 1.95
N VAL A 51 -15.05 -5.59 1.07
CA VAL A 51 -15.05 -6.34 -0.20
C VAL A 51 -15.14 -7.84 0.10
N TRP A 52 -14.27 -8.35 0.98
CA TRP A 52 -14.22 -9.75 1.36
C TRP A 52 -15.57 -10.24 1.90
N ASN A 53 -16.20 -9.46 2.77
CA ASN A 53 -17.50 -9.80 3.35
C ASN A 53 -18.61 -9.78 2.29
N LYS A 54 -18.62 -8.80 1.38
CA LYS A 54 -19.61 -8.72 0.30
C LYS A 54 -19.50 -9.87 -0.71
N THR A 55 -18.27 -10.26 -1.05
CA THR A 55 -18.01 -11.33 -2.02
C THR A 55 -17.91 -12.72 -1.40
N HIS A 56 -18.07 -12.84 -0.08
CA HIS A 56 -17.85 -14.09 0.66
C HIS A 56 -16.48 -14.71 0.37
N GLY A 57 -15.45 -13.87 0.19
CA GLY A 57 -14.08 -14.28 -0.13
C GLY A 57 -13.77 -14.44 -1.63
N HIS A 58 -14.77 -14.32 -2.52
CA HIS A 58 -14.56 -14.39 -3.97
C HIS A 58 -14.18 -13.04 -4.57
N VAL A 59 -12.99 -12.54 -4.23
CA VAL A 59 -12.48 -11.25 -4.74
C VAL A 59 -11.74 -11.44 -6.07
N THR A 60 -12.21 -10.78 -7.11
CA THR A 60 -11.58 -10.68 -8.44
C THR A 60 -11.10 -9.26 -8.73
N ILE A 61 -10.30 -9.08 -9.78
CA ILE A 61 -9.83 -7.75 -10.22
C ILE A 61 -11.00 -6.81 -10.59
N GLU A 62 -12.11 -7.36 -11.10
CA GLU A 62 -13.30 -6.60 -11.53
C GLU A 62 -14.30 -6.37 -10.39
N THR A 63 -14.06 -6.93 -9.20
CA THR A 63 -14.94 -6.76 -8.06
C THR A 63 -15.04 -5.28 -7.68
N SER A 64 -16.24 -4.71 -7.64
CA SER A 64 -16.49 -3.36 -7.16
C SER A 64 -17.44 -3.36 -5.95
N VAL A 65 -17.24 -2.42 -5.03
CA VAL A 65 -18.04 -2.27 -3.80
C VAL A 65 -19.09 -1.17 -3.93
N ASP A 66 -18.82 -0.18 -4.77
CA ASP A 66 -19.59 1.05 -4.94
C ASP A 66 -19.85 1.45 -6.41
N ASP A 67 -19.56 0.55 -7.35
CA ASP A 67 -19.65 0.72 -8.81
C ASP A 67 -18.81 1.87 -9.38
N ARG A 68 -17.90 2.44 -8.59
CA ARG A 68 -17.08 3.60 -9.01
C ARG A 68 -15.63 3.24 -9.24
N PHE A 69 -15.12 2.29 -8.45
CA PHE A 69 -13.75 1.81 -8.55
C PHE A 69 -13.73 0.30 -8.47
N THR A 70 -12.85 -0.32 -9.26
CA THR A 70 -12.55 -1.74 -9.04
C THR A 70 -11.77 -1.93 -7.75
N TYR A 71 -11.73 -3.16 -7.28
CA TYR A 71 -10.94 -3.56 -6.12
C TYR A 71 -9.45 -3.27 -6.33
N GLU A 72 -8.95 -3.57 -7.53
CA GLU A 72 -7.56 -3.27 -7.93
C GLU A 72 -7.26 -1.77 -7.91
N GLU A 73 -8.10 -0.96 -8.56
CA GLU A 73 -7.95 0.49 -8.61
C GLU A 73 -7.94 1.10 -7.21
N SER A 74 -8.81 0.58 -6.33
CA SER A 74 -8.90 1.05 -4.96
C SER A 74 -7.60 0.80 -4.19
N ILE A 75 -6.99 -0.38 -4.33
CA ILE A 75 -5.69 -0.65 -3.69
C ILE A 75 -4.61 0.27 -4.26
N LYS A 76 -4.53 0.39 -5.59
CA LYS A 76 -3.55 1.25 -6.27
C LYS A 76 -3.65 2.71 -5.82
N ILE A 77 -4.85 3.28 -5.75
CA ILE A 77 -5.07 4.66 -5.28
C ILE A 77 -4.53 4.87 -3.85
N HIS A 78 -4.72 3.91 -2.94
CA HIS A 78 -4.18 4.03 -1.57
C HIS A 78 -2.65 3.97 -1.56
N LEU A 79 -2.08 3.05 -2.32
CA LEU A 79 -0.63 2.85 -2.42
C LEU A 79 0.07 4.02 -3.10
N ASP A 80 -0.52 4.57 -4.17
CA ASP A 80 0.00 5.75 -4.88
C ASP A 80 -0.01 6.99 -3.96
N LEU A 81 -1.09 7.20 -3.20
CA LEU A 81 -1.14 8.28 -2.23
C LEU A 81 -0.11 8.08 -1.10
N LEU A 82 0.09 6.86 -0.61
CA LEU A 82 1.11 6.57 0.38
C LEU A 82 2.50 6.90 -0.16
N SER A 83 2.85 6.45 -1.38
CA SER A 83 4.11 6.80 -2.04
C SER A 83 4.27 8.31 -2.19
N LEU A 84 3.21 9.01 -2.60
CA LEU A 84 3.24 10.46 -2.76
C LEU A 84 3.56 11.18 -1.45
N LEU A 85 2.91 10.77 -0.35
CA LEU A 85 3.11 11.36 0.97
C LEU A 85 4.53 11.10 1.50
N LEU A 86 5.06 9.89 1.33
CA LEU A 86 6.42 9.55 1.73
C LEU A 86 7.44 10.39 0.95
N LYS A 87 7.35 10.38 -0.39
CA LYS A 87 8.27 11.10 -1.27
C LYS A 87 8.24 12.60 -1.05
N LYS A 88 7.04 13.21 -1.00
CA LYS A 88 6.91 14.67 -0.90
C LYS A 88 7.07 15.21 0.52
N GLY A 89 6.76 14.40 1.53
CA GLY A 89 6.97 14.77 2.92
C GLY A 89 8.40 14.50 3.40
N CYS A 90 9.27 13.96 2.54
CA CYS A 90 10.61 13.48 2.91
C CYS A 90 10.55 12.52 4.12
N PHE A 91 9.52 11.68 4.16
CA PHE A 91 9.29 10.73 5.23
C PHE A 91 9.78 9.36 4.86
N TYR A 92 10.23 8.65 5.88
CA TYR A 92 10.49 7.23 5.77
C TYR A 92 9.37 6.45 6.45
N LEU A 93 8.89 5.41 5.78
CA LEU A 93 7.98 4.46 6.41
C LEU A 93 8.74 3.72 7.52
N VAL A 94 8.33 3.96 8.76
CA VAL A 94 8.92 3.33 9.95
C VAL A 94 8.45 1.88 10.09
N LEU A 95 9.28 1.04 10.72
CA LEU A 95 9.07 -0.42 10.82
C LEU A 95 7.65 -0.81 11.20
N LYS A 96 7.06 -0.18 12.22
CA LYS A 96 5.68 -0.47 12.65
C LYS A 96 4.68 -0.36 11.49
N ARG A 97 4.75 0.73 10.71
CA ARG A 97 3.84 0.96 9.58
C ARG A 97 4.14 0.05 8.40
N SER A 98 5.41 -0.24 8.18
CA SER A 98 5.81 -1.19 7.16
C SER A 98 5.33 -2.61 7.48
N GLU A 99 5.41 -3.04 8.74
CA GLU A 99 4.88 -4.34 9.20
C GLU A 99 3.35 -4.38 9.13
N GLU A 100 2.65 -3.31 9.51
CA GLU A 100 1.18 -3.22 9.37
C GLU A 100 0.73 -3.36 7.91
N LEU A 101 1.38 -2.64 6.98
CA LEU A 101 1.07 -2.72 5.56
C LEU A 101 1.45 -4.08 4.95
N TRP A 102 2.58 -4.64 5.38
CA TRP A 102 3.00 -5.98 5.00
C TRP A 102 1.99 -7.04 5.42
N ASP A 103 1.57 -6.99 6.70
CA ASP A 103 0.60 -7.93 7.23
C ASP A 103 -0.73 -7.81 6.50
N LEU A 104 -1.17 -6.59 6.18
CA LEU A 104 -2.39 -6.35 5.43
C LEU A 104 -2.36 -6.96 4.01
N LEU A 105 -1.30 -6.70 3.24
CA LEU A 105 -1.27 -7.02 1.81
C LEU A 105 -0.67 -8.39 1.48
N ILE A 106 0.23 -8.90 2.32
CA ILE A 106 1.08 -10.04 1.97
C ILE A 106 0.74 -11.27 2.83
N THR A 107 0.81 -11.15 4.16
CA THR A 107 0.71 -12.31 5.07
C THR A 107 -0.70 -12.55 5.62
N ASN A 108 -1.64 -11.61 5.45
CA ASN A 108 -3.05 -11.84 5.78
C ASN A 108 -3.61 -13.02 4.97
N GLU A 109 -4.24 -13.97 5.65
CA GLU A 109 -4.86 -15.15 5.03
C GLU A 109 -5.99 -14.79 4.08
N LYS A 110 -6.67 -13.66 4.32
CA LYS A 110 -7.70 -13.10 3.45
C LYS A 110 -7.11 -12.27 2.30
N ALA A 111 -5.79 -12.08 2.25
CA ALA A 111 -5.18 -11.36 1.16
C ALA A 111 -5.19 -12.21 -0.11
N SER A 112 -5.91 -11.73 -1.13
CA SER A 112 -5.94 -12.36 -2.44
C SER A 112 -4.57 -12.32 -3.12
N PHE A 113 -4.39 -13.12 -4.16
CA PHE A 113 -3.17 -13.07 -4.99
C PHE A 113 -2.85 -11.65 -5.47
N LEU A 114 -3.88 -10.91 -5.91
CA LEU A 114 -3.76 -9.52 -6.33
C LEU A 114 -3.20 -8.61 -5.22
N ASN A 115 -3.66 -8.77 -3.97
CA ASN A 115 -3.16 -7.98 -2.85
C ASN A 115 -1.65 -8.18 -2.67
N ARG A 116 -1.21 -9.44 -2.74
CA ARG A 116 0.20 -9.82 -2.59
C ARG A 116 1.03 -9.23 -3.71
N GLU A 117 0.59 -9.39 -4.97
CA GLU A 117 1.28 -8.87 -6.14
C GLU A 117 1.45 -7.34 -6.08
N LEU A 118 0.38 -6.61 -5.78
CA LEU A 118 0.43 -5.14 -5.65
C LEU A 118 1.30 -4.72 -4.45
N GLY A 119 1.18 -5.42 -3.32
CA GLY A 119 1.97 -5.16 -2.12
C GLY A 119 3.47 -5.35 -2.36
N PHE A 120 3.90 -6.48 -2.95
CA PHE A 120 5.30 -6.71 -3.28
C PHE A 120 5.82 -5.68 -4.28
N THR A 121 5.08 -5.43 -5.35
CA THR A 121 5.45 -4.43 -6.36
C THR A 121 5.66 -3.06 -5.70
N TRP A 122 4.77 -2.69 -4.78
CA TRP A 122 4.88 -1.43 -4.04
C TRP A 122 6.11 -1.39 -3.13
N PHE A 123 6.37 -2.45 -2.34
CA PHE A 123 7.55 -2.50 -1.47
C PHE A 123 8.87 -2.47 -2.26
N ILE A 124 8.93 -3.09 -3.43
CA ILE A 124 10.10 -3.04 -4.31
C ILE A 124 10.29 -1.63 -4.87
N THR A 125 9.21 -1.00 -5.36
CA THR A 125 9.26 0.32 -6.00
C THR A 125 9.45 1.48 -5.01
N CYS A 126 9.05 1.31 -3.76
CA CYS A 126 9.17 2.31 -2.70
C CYS A 126 10.23 1.95 -1.65
N VAL A 127 11.16 1.04 -1.97
CA VAL A 127 12.17 0.58 -1.00
C VAL A 127 13.01 1.74 -0.44
N GLU A 128 13.36 2.71 -1.27
CA GLU A 128 14.12 3.91 -0.87
C GLU A 128 13.34 4.82 0.09
N ASP A 129 12.00 4.76 0.05
CA ASP A 129 11.09 5.50 0.93
C ASP A 129 10.82 4.75 2.25
N VAL A 130 11.34 3.54 2.43
CA VAL A 130 11.30 2.79 3.70
C VAL A 130 12.59 3.07 4.47
N ASN A 131 12.50 3.30 5.79
CA ASN A 131 13.69 3.55 6.60
C ASN A 131 14.66 2.35 6.53
N ARG A 132 15.98 2.60 6.44
CA ARG A 132 17.00 1.56 6.27
C ARG A 132 16.93 0.42 7.30
N ASP A 133 16.77 0.74 8.58
CA ASP A 133 16.65 -0.29 9.64
C ASP A 133 15.36 -1.10 9.47
N SER A 134 14.31 -0.45 8.97
CA SER A 134 13.04 -1.09 8.66
C SER A 134 13.14 -2.01 7.43
N GLN A 135 13.92 -1.63 6.41
CA GLN A 135 14.21 -2.48 5.26
C GLN A 135 14.92 -3.77 5.70
N ILE A 136 15.97 -3.64 6.52
CA ILE A 136 16.74 -4.78 7.04
C ILE A 136 15.83 -5.68 7.87
N ALA A 137 15.07 -5.11 8.82
CA ALA A 137 14.18 -5.88 9.66
C ALA A 137 13.07 -6.59 8.86
N LEU A 138 12.49 -5.95 7.84
CA LEU A 138 11.53 -6.61 6.94
C LEU A 138 12.18 -7.75 6.16
N PHE A 139 13.39 -7.54 5.66
CA PHE A 139 14.11 -8.59 4.94
C PHE A 139 14.35 -9.80 5.85
N GLU A 140 14.94 -9.58 7.02
CA GLU A 140 15.29 -10.64 7.97
C GLU A 140 14.07 -11.35 8.55
N LYS A 141 13.01 -10.62 8.89
CA LYS A 141 11.84 -11.21 9.57
C LYS A 141 10.79 -11.76 8.63
N ARG A 142 10.63 -11.16 7.45
CA ARG A 142 9.50 -11.45 6.56
C ARG A 142 9.97 -12.07 5.24
N ILE A 143 10.82 -11.38 4.48
CA ILE A 143 11.22 -11.83 3.13
C ILE A 143 12.01 -13.14 3.21
N SER A 144 12.97 -13.25 4.12
CA SER A 144 13.81 -14.44 4.27
C SER A 144 13.05 -15.70 4.66
N LYS A 145 11.85 -15.54 5.26
CA LYS A 145 10.99 -16.62 5.77
C LYS A 145 9.79 -16.89 4.87
N LEU A 146 9.69 -16.17 3.75
CA LEU A 146 8.53 -16.24 2.90
C LEU A 146 8.62 -17.49 2.01
N ASP A 147 7.57 -18.30 2.07
CA ASP A 147 7.45 -19.44 1.16
C ASP A 147 7.10 -18.92 -0.25
N LEU A 148 8.13 -18.74 -1.07
CA LEU A 148 8.06 -18.22 -2.43
C LEU A 148 7.12 -19.04 -3.33
N ILE A 149 6.84 -20.30 -2.99
CA ILE A 149 5.94 -21.18 -3.73
C ILE A 149 4.49 -20.67 -3.69
N ASN A 150 4.10 -20.00 -2.60
CA ASN A 150 2.76 -19.45 -2.42
C ASN A 150 2.60 -18.01 -2.96
N LEU A 151 3.63 -17.49 -3.66
CA LEU A 151 3.66 -16.13 -4.19
C LEU A 151 3.34 -16.03 -5.68
N SER A 152 3.38 -17.14 -6.41
CA SER A 152 3.07 -17.13 -7.84
C SER A 152 2.51 -18.47 -8.30
N PRO A 153 1.40 -18.50 -9.07
CA PRO A 153 0.97 -19.71 -9.78
C PRO A 153 2.06 -20.25 -10.73
N LYS A 154 3.00 -19.40 -11.17
CA LYS A 154 4.15 -19.78 -12.01
C LYS A 154 5.29 -20.42 -11.22
N GLY A 155 5.37 -20.22 -9.90
CA GLY A 155 6.37 -20.85 -9.03
C GLY A 155 6.22 -22.37 -8.99
N SER A 156 4.98 -22.86 -9.12
CA SER A 156 4.63 -24.29 -9.20
C SER A 156 5.17 -24.99 -10.45
N ASN A 157 5.52 -24.25 -11.51
CA ASN A 157 6.02 -24.82 -12.78
C ASN A 157 7.53 -25.08 -12.78
N TYR A 158 8.25 -24.73 -11.71
CA TYR A 158 9.69 -25.00 -11.56
C TYR A 158 9.99 -26.18 -10.62
N ARG A 159 9.02 -27.09 -10.43
CA ARG A 159 9.34 -28.41 -9.87
C ARG A 159 10.25 -29.14 -10.86
N LEU A 160 11.54 -29.18 -10.56
CA LEU A 160 12.49 -30.07 -11.21
C LEU A 160 11.99 -31.51 -10.98
N ASN A 161 11.69 -32.20 -12.09
CA ASN A 161 11.57 -33.65 -12.13
C ASN A 161 12.89 -34.31 -11.71
#